data_AF-F3CGC5-F1
#
_entry.id   AF-F3CGC5-F1
#
_cell.length_a   1.000
_cell.length_b   1.000
_cell.length_c   1.000
_cell.angle_alpha   90.00
_cell.angle_beta   90.00
_cell.angle_gamma   90.00
#
_symmetry.space_group_name_H-M   'P 1'
#
loop_
_entity.id
_entity.type
_entity.pdbx_description
1 polymer ?
#
loop_
_entity_poly.entity_id
_entity_poly.type
_entity_poly.pdbx_seq_one_letter_code
_entity_poly.pdbx_strand_id
1 'polypeptide(L)' 'GGGIGITPILCMAEQLALEGADFELHYCVRSVERGAFIERLKRSSFADRVTLHLDEQPTTALDAANVLAPPPHPDTPLYV' A
#
# COMPACT_ATOMS: atom_id res chain seq x y z
N GLY A 1 8.72 12.17 -2.72
CA GLY A 1 9.17 12.06 -1.32
C GLY A 1 8.25 11.18 -0.51
N GLY A 2 8.19 9.88 -0.82
CA GLY A 2 7.25 8.92 -0.22
C GLY A 2 7.76 8.15 1.01
N GLY A 3 8.81 8.65 1.69
CA GLY A 3 9.50 7.88 2.74
C GLY A 3 8.88 7.98 4.15
N ILE A 4 8.14 9.05 4.47
CA ILE A 4 7.69 9.35 5.84
C ILE A 4 6.18 9.07 6.02
N GLY A 5 5.40 9.11 4.93
CA GLY A 5 3.95 8.86 4.96
C GLY A 5 3.58 7.39 5.23
N ILE A 6 4.50 6.44 5.02
CA ILE A 6 4.20 5.01 5.18
C ILE A 6 3.97 4.61 6.64
N THR A 7 4.55 5.31 7.62
CA THR A 7 4.46 4.91 9.03
C THR A 7 3.02 4.90 9.57
N PRO A 8 2.22 5.98 9.45
CA PRO A 8 0.82 5.94 9.89
C PRO A 8 -0.02 4.93 9.08
N ILE A 9 0.24 4.82 7.77
CA ILE A 9 -0.48 3.88 6.88
C ILE A 9 -0.18 2.42 7.27
N LEU A 10 1.06 2.11 7.63
CA LEU A 10 1.46 0.79 8.10
C LEU A 10 0.74 0.44 9.40
N CYS A 11 0.63 1.37 10.35
CA CYS A 11 -0.13 1.14 11.57
C CYS A 11 -1.62 0.86 11.27
N MET A 12 -2.23 1.60 10.35
CA MET A 12 -3.62 1.38 9.95
C MET A 12 -3.81 0.00 9.29
N ALA A 13 -2.92 -0.37 8.36
CA ALA A 13 -2.94 -1.69 7.72
C ALA A 13 -2.78 -2.83 8.73
N GLU A 14 -1.90 -2.66 9.73
CA GLU A 14 -1.74 -3.63 10.82
C GLU A 14 -3.02 -3.77 11.66
N GLN A 15 -3.70 -2.68 11.99
CA GLN A 15 -4.98 -2.74 12.71
C GLN A 15 -6.08 -3.42 11.88
N LEU A 16 -6.24 -3.04 10.61
CA LEU A 16 -7.23 -3.65 9.71
C LEU A 16 -6.98 -5.16 9.53
N ALA A 17 -5.71 -5.57 9.42
CA ALA A 17 -5.36 -6.98 9.34
C ALA A 17 -5.70 -7.74 10.63
N LEU A 18 -5.49 -7.15 11.81
CA LEU A 18 -5.86 -7.74 13.10
C LEU A 18 -7.38 -7.87 13.26
N GLU A 19 -8.14 -6.91 12.74
CA GLU A 19 -9.61 -6.90 12.75
C GLU A 19 -10.23 -7.81 11.68
N GLY A 20 -9.42 -8.35 10.76
CA GLY A 20 -9.90 -9.15 9.64
C GLY A 20 -10.66 -8.34 8.58
N ALA A 21 -10.50 -7.01 8.58
CA ALA A 21 -11.10 -6.12 7.60
C ALA A 21 -10.46 -6.30 6.22
N ASP A 22 -11.23 -6.03 5.17
CA ASP A 22 -10.73 -6.03 3.79
C ASP A 22 -10.10 -4.68 3.44
N PHE A 23 -8.94 -4.70 2.77
CA PHE A 23 -8.21 -3.50 2.37
C PHE A 23 -7.13 -3.82 1.34
N GLU A 24 -6.70 -2.78 0.62
CA GLU A 24 -5.54 -2.82 -0.27
C GLU A 24 -4.54 -1.73 0.13
N LEU A 25 -3.24 -2.04 0.09
CA LEU A 25 -2.16 -1.10 0.35
C LEU A 25 -1.28 -0.91 -0.89
N HIS A 26 -1.32 0.27 -1.48
CA HIS A 26 -0.46 0.67 -2.60
C HIS A 26 0.70 1.53 -2.11
N TYR A 27 1.93 1.02 -2.16
CA TYR A 27 3.12 1.74 -1.69
C TYR A 27 4.06 2.13 -2.83
N CYS A 28 4.08 3.42 -3.15
CA CYS A 28 4.96 4.00 -4.16
C CYS A 28 6.31 4.39 -3.57
N VAL A 29 7.39 3.77 -4.05
CA VAL A 29 8.77 4.05 -3.65
C VAL A 29 9.68 4.11 -4.86
N ARG A 30 10.86 4.74 -4.71
CA ARG A 30 11.79 4.83 -5.82
C ARG A 30 12.37 3.47 -6.23
N SER A 31 12.81 2.71 -5.24
CA SER A 31 13.37 1.36 -5.39
C SER A 31 13.15 0.58 -4.09
N VAL A 32 13.35 -0.73 -4.11
CA VAL A 32 13.22 -1.57 -2.91
C VAL A 32 14.21 -1.16 -1.82
N GLU A 33 15.43 -0.80 -2.20
CA GLU A 33 16.51 -0.41 -1.28
C GLU A 33 16.26 0.95 -0.62
N ARG A 34 15.44 1.79 -1.27
CA ARG A 34 15.09 3.13 -0.78
C ARG A 34 13.74 3.18 -0.05
N GLY A 35 12.95 2.11 -0.13
CA GLY A 35 11.66 2.01 0.54
C GLY A 35 11.83 1.65 2.02
N ALA A 36 11.16 2.40 2.90
CA ALA A 36 11.15 2.06 4.33
C ALA A 36 10.21 0.87 4.56
N PHE A 37 10.55 0.00 5.51
CA PHE A 37 9.71 -1.12 5.96
C PHE A 37 9.33 -2.16 4.90
N ILE A 38 9.96 -2.17 3.71
CA ILE A 38 9.64 -3.14 2.65
C ILE A 38 9.74 -4.59 3.14
N GLU A 39 10.81 -4.94 3.86
CA GLU A 39 10.97 -6.30 4.41
C GLU A 39 9.97 -6.63 5.52
N ARG A 40 9.48 -5.62 6.25
CA ARG A 40 8.40 -5.81 7.23
C ARG A 40 7.07 -6.07 6.53
N LEU A 41 6.76 -5.29 5.49
CA LEU A 41 5.55 -5.47 4.67
C LEU A 41 5.52 -6.85 4.01
N LYS A 42 6.64 -7.31 3.43
CA LYS A 42 6.73 -8.65 2.82
C LYS A 42 6.54 -9.80 3.83
N ARG A 43 6.80 -9.56 5.12
CA ARG A 43 6.69 -10.56 6.19
C ARG A 43 5.41 -10.42 7.01
N SER A 44 4.57 -9.43 6.71
CA SER A 44 3.33 -9.21 7.45
C SER A 44 2.30 -10.28 7.10
N SER A 45 1.28 -10.43 7.96
CA SER A 45 0.15 -11.33 7.71
C SER A 45 -0.76 -10.86 6.57
N PHE A 46 -0.53 -9.66 6.05
CA PHE A 46 -1.29 -9.02 4.97
C PHE A 46 -0.41 -8.73 3.75
N ALA A 47 0.75 -9.41 3.61
CA ALA A 47 1.70 -9.16 2.53
C ALA A 47 1.08 -9.35 1.13
N ASP A 48 0.08 -10.23 1.01
CA ASP A 48 -0.73 -10.47 -0.18
C ASP A 48 -1.64 -9.29 -0.58
N ARG A 49 -1.87 -8.35 0.35
CA ARG A 49 -2.66 -7.12 0.13
C ARG A 49 -1.80 -5.89 -0.17
N VAL A 50 -0.48 -6.07 -0.28
CA VAL A 50 0.48 -4.98 -0.52
C VAL A 50 0.95 -5.00 -1.96
N THR A 51 0.69 -3.92 -2.70
CA THR A 51 1.27 -3.70 -4.03
C THR A 51 2.38 -2.65 -3.94
N LEU A 52 3.58 -3.02 -4.37
CA LEU A 52 4.72 -2.10 -4.46
C LEU A 52 4.79 -1.49 -5.85
N HIS A 53 4.81 -0.17 -5.91
CA HIS A 53 5.00 0.58 -7.15
C HIS A 53 6.39 1.23 -7.10
N LEU A 54 7.28 0.80 -7.99
CA LEU A 54 8.67 1.22 -8.01
C LEU A 54 8.90 2.24 -9.13
N ASP A 55 9.27 3.47 -8.80
CA ASP A 55 9.48 4.52 -9.81
C ASP A 55 10.57 4.12 -10.84
N GLU A 56 11.58 3.37 -10.41
CA GLU A 56 12.64 2.86 -11.28
C GLU A 56 12.20 1.66 -12.15
N GLN A 57 10.98 1.14 -11.96
CA GLN A 57 10.40 0.05 -12.76
C GLN A 57 9.01 0.46 -13.28
N PRO A 58 8.93 1.10 -14.47
CA PRO A 58 7.67 1.62 -15.02
C PRO A 58 6.54 0.59 -15.17
N THR A 59 6.88 -0.69 -15.32
CA THR A 59 5.91 -1.80 -15.37
C THR A 59 5.14 -2.00 -14.07
N THR A 60 5.64 -1.44 -12.97
CA THR A 60 5.00 -1.47 -11.64
C THR A 60 4.34 -0.15 -11.30
N ALA A 61 4.23 0.81 -12.23
CA ALA A 61 3.64 2.11 -11.94
C ALA A 61 2.19 1.98 -11.42
N LEU A 62 1.81 2.84 -10.48
CA LEU A 62 0.45 2.89 -9.97
C LEU A 62 -0.51 3.37 -11.07
N ASP A 63 -1.45 2.52 -11.46
CA ASP A 63 -2.61 2.94 -12.25
C ASP A 63 -3.66 3.56 -11.33
N ALA A 64 -3.46 4.84 -10.99
CA ALA A 64 -4.35 5.56 -10.08
C ALA A 64 -5.80 5.64 -10.61
N ALA A 65 -6.00 5.61 -11.94
CA ALA A 65 -7.35 5.67 -12.51
C ALA A 65 -8.12 4.37 -12.24
N ASN A 66 -7.43 3.23 -12.34
CA ASN A 66 -8.02 1.94 -11.99
C ASN A 66 -8.20 1.76 -10.48
N VAL A 67 -7.19 2.14 -9.68
CA VAL A 67 -7.22 2.00 -8.21
C VAL A 67 -8.29 2.90 -7.56
N LEU A 68 -8.52 4.09 -8.11
CA LEU A 68 -9.53 5.04 -7.62
C LEU A 68 -10.87 4.92 -8.37
N ALA A 69 -11.02 3.91 -9.23
CA ALA A 69 -12.31 3.62 -9.85
C ALA A 69 -13.36 3.34 -8.76
N PRO A 70 -14.66 3.56 -9.05
CA PRO A 70 -15.71 3.38 -8.06
C PRO A 70 -15.57 2.03 -7.33
N PRO A 71 -15.30 2.04 -6.01
CA PRO A 71 -15.07 0.81 -5.28
C PRO A 71 -16.36 -0.03 -5.24
N PRO A 72 -16.24 -1.35 -5.03
CA PRO A 72 -17.41 -2.24 -4.92
C PRO A 72 -18.35 -1.82 -3.78
N HIS A 73 -17.84 -1.11 -2.78
CA HIS A 73 -18.61 -0.50 -1.70
C HIS A 73 -18.53 1.02 -1.75
N PRO A 74 -19.66 1.74 -1.83
CA PRO A 74 -19.68 3.20 -2.01
C PRO A 74 -19.05 3.98 -0.85
N ASP A 75 -18.84 3.34 0.31
CA ASP A 75 -18.29 3.95 1.53
C ASP A 75 -16.84 3.52 1.84
N THR A 76 -16.12 2.94 0.87
CA THR A 76 -14.71 2.56 1.09
C THR A 76 -13.85 3.81 1.37
N PRO A 77 -13.24 3.95 2.55
CA PRO A 77 -12.42 5.10 2.88
C PRO A 77 -11.06 5.05 2.16
N LEU A 78 -10.57 6.21 1.70
CA LEU A 78 -9.25 6.37 1.09
C LEU A 78 -8.33 7.17 2.03
N TYR A 79 -7.13 6.64 2.28
CA TYR A 79 -6.07 7.29 3.06
C TYR A 79 -4.81 7.43 2.21
N VAL A 80 -4.19 8.61 2.18
CA VAL A 80 -2.97 8.94 1.41
C VAL A 80 -1.94 9.70 2.24
#